data_AF-A0A3P1V730-F1
#
_entry.id   AF-A0A3P1V730-F1
#
_cell.length_a   1.000
_cell.length_b   1.000
_cell.length_c   1.000
_cell.angle_alpha   90.00
_cell.angle_beta   90.00
_cell.angle_gamma   90.00
#
_symmetry.space_group_name_H-M   'P 1'
#
loop_
_entity.id
_entity.type
_entity.pdbx_description
1 polymer ?
#
loop_
_entity_poly.entity_id
_entity_poly.type
_entity_poly.pdbx_seq_one_letter_code
_entity_poly.pdbx_strand_id
1 'polypeptide(L)'
;MHVKRTVALQIRNVPEEVRQALAERARRRGQSLQAYLLELVIREHSRASTIEALECLARQEAAARLDPAQALGILDAARAQQDRKGLGPATS
;
A
#
# COMPACT_ATOMS: atom_id res chain seq x y z
N MET A 1 9.69 8.21 26.76
CA MET A 1 9.68 9.54 26.11
C MET A 1 10.05 9.36 24.64
N HIS A 2 9.11 9.49 23.70
CA HIS A 2 9.43 9.47 22.27
C HIS A 2 9.99 10.83 21.86
N VAL A 3 11.30 10.93 21.68
CA VAL A 3 11.95 12.13 21.15
C VAL A 3 11.56 12.26 19.67
N LYS A 4 10.81 13.31 19.30
CA LYS A 4 10.61 13.64 17.89
C LYS A 4 11.96 14.03 17.29
N ARG A 5 12.53 13.16 16.46
CA ARG A 5 13.72 13.49 15.68
C ARG A 5 13.32 14.42 14.54
N THR A 6 13.85 15.64 14.55
CA THR A 6 13.73 16.55 13.41
C THR A 6 14.67 16.08 12.31
N VAL A 7 14.10 15.68 11.17
CA VAL A 7 14.85 15.33 9.96
C VAL A 7 14.70 16.48 8.96
N ALA A 8 15.81 17.00 8.46
CA ALA A 8 15.81 18.04 7.43
C ALA A 8 15.93 17.41 6.04
N LEU A 9 15.08 17.84 5.10
CA LEU A 9 15.12 17.45 3.70
C LEU A 9 15.53 18.66 2.85
N GLN A 10 16.57 18.51 2.03
CA GLN A 10 17.01 19.55 1.10
C GLN A 10 16.64 19.17 -0.35
N ILE A 11 15.87 20.03 -1.01
CA ILE A 11 15.52 19.87 -2.42
C ILE A 11 16.49 20.72 -3.25
N ARG A 12 17.18 20.10 -4.21
CA ARG A 12 18.19 20.77 -5.07
C ARG A 12 17.66 20.98 -6.48
N ASN A 13 18.29 21.91 -7.20
CA ASN A 13 18.00 22.21 -8.61
C ASN A 13 16.55 22.63 -8.89
N VAL A 14 15.95 23.37 -7.96
CA VAL A 14 14.62 23.96 -8.16
C VAL A 14 14.77 25.19 -9.05
N PRO A 15 14.11 25.25 -10.23
CA PRO A 15 14.11 26.45 -11.05
C PRO A 15 13.58 27.65 -10.27
N GLU A 16 14.14 28.83 -10.52
CA GLU A 16 13.83 30.05 -9.77
C GLU A 16 12.35 30.40 -9.85
N GLU A 17 11.77 30.24 -11.04
CA GLU A 17 10.37 30.52 -11.35
C GLU A 17 9.44 29.62 -10.53
N VAL A 18 9.80 28.33 -10.41
CA VAL A 18 9.07 27.35 -9.61
C VAL A 18 9.14 27.73 -8.13
N ARG A 19 10.31 28.10 -7.63
CA ARG A 19 10.49 28.54 -6.23
C ARG A 19 9.64 29.77 -5.94
N GLN A 20 9.63 30.76 -6.83
CA GLN A 20 8.85 31.99 -6.69
C GLN A 20 7.35 31.70 -6.68
N ALA A 21 6.87 30.86 -7.60
CA ALA A 21 5.47 30.46 -7.65
C ALA A 21 5.02 29.74 -6.36
N LEU A 22 5.86 28.86 -5.80
CA LEU A 22 5.58 28.19 -4.53
C LEU A 22 5.60 29.16 -3.35
N ALA A 23 6.54 30.11 -3.32
CA ALA A 23 6.60 31.15 -2.29
C ALA A 23 5.37 32.08 -2.32
N GLU A 24 4.88 32.44 -3.51
CA GLU A 24 3.65 33.20 -3.67
C GLU A 24 2.43 32.44 -3.13
N ARG A 25 2.31 31.14 -3.46
CA ARG A 25 1.25 30.28 -2.93
C ARG A 25 1.30 30.16 -1.41
N ALA A 26 2.50 30.03 -0.82
CA ALA A 26 2.69 30.00 0.63
C ALA A 26 2.24 31.32 1.27
N ARG A 27 2.65 32.46 0.69
CA ARG A 27 2.26 33.80 1.16
C ARG A 27 0.76 34.02 1.12
N ARG A 28 0.08 33.59 0.05
CA ARG A 28 -1.39 33.65 -0.04
C ARG A 28 -2.10 32.83 1.04
N ARG A 29 -1.44 31.82 1.60
CA ARG A 29 -1.94 30.99 2.71
C ARG A 29 -1.47 31.45 4.09
N GLY A 30 -0.72 32.56 4.18
CA GLY A 30 -0.14 33.03 5.44
C GLY A 30 0.91 32.08 6.02
N GLN A 31 1.51 31.22 5.20
CA GLN A 31 2.48 30.20 5.61
C GLN A 31 3.90 30.58 5.16
N SER A 32 4.91 30.12 5.91
CA SER A 32 6.28 30.10 5.40
C SER A 32 6.41 29.09 4.26
N LEU A 33 7.36 29.31 3.34
CA LEU A 33 7.60 28.38 2.24
C LEU A 33 7.94 26.97 2.74
N GLN A 34 8.71 26.84 3.82
CA GLN A 34 9.04 25.55 4.42
C GLN A 34 7.80 24.82 4.95
N ALA A 35 6.92 25.52 5.68
CA ALA A 35 5.68 24.92 6.20
C ALA A 35 4.76 24.48 5.06
N TYR A 36 4.65 25.30 4.01
CA TYR A 36 3.88 24.98 2.82
C TYR A 36 4.42 23.74 2.09
N LEU A 37 5.74 23.64 1.91
CA LEU A 37 6.37 22.47 1.28
C LEU A 37 6.21 21.21 2.13
N LEU A 38 6.32 21.32 3.45
CA LEU A 38 6.08 20.20 4.35
C LEU A 38 4.62 19.70 4.23
N GLU A 39 3.64 20.61 4.22
CA GLU A 39 2.23 20.26 4.01
C GLU A 39 2.04 19.55 2.67
N LEU A 40 2.69 20.04 1.61
CA LEU A 40 2.61 19.44 0.27
C LEU A 40 3.17 18.01 0.25
N VAL A 41 4.32 17.77 0.87
CA VAL A 41 4.94 16.44 0.95
C VAL A 41 4.06 15.48 1.75
N ILE A 42 3.53 15.91 2.89
CA ILE A 42 2.63 15.08 3.72
C ILE A 42 1.35 14.75 2.95
N ARG A 43 0.75 15.75 2.31
CA ARG A 43 -0.49 15.58 1.52
C ARG A 43 -0.29 14.58 0.38
N GLU A 44 0.84 14.67 -0.35
CA GLU A 44 1.10 13.76 -1.45
C GLU A 44 1.30 12.33 -0.97
N HIS A 45 2.04 12.14 0.15
CA HIS A 45 2.19 10.82 0.75
C HIS A 45 0.84 10.23 1.19
N SER A 46 -0.01 11.01 1.87
CA SER A 46 -1.33 10.55 2.29
C SER A 46 -2.22 10.16 1.09
N ARG A 47 -2.07 10.87 -0.04
CA ARG A 47 -2.81 10.54 -1.27
C ARG A 47 -2.34 9.23 -1.87
N ALA A 48 -1.03 9.04 -2.01
CA ALA A 48 -0.44 7.80 -2.50
C ALA A 48 -0.81 6.61 -1.61
N SER A 49 -0.70 6.76 -0.28
CA SER A 49 -1.03 5.69 0.67
C SER A 49 -2.51 5.33 0.65
N THR A 50 -3.40 6.30 0.43
CA THR A 50 -4.85 6.03 0.29
C THR A 50 -5.14 5.19 -0.96
N ILE A 51 -4.50 5.50 -2.08
CA ILE A 51 -4.66 4.74 -3.33
C ILE A 51 -4.11 3.32 -3.15
N GLU A 52 -2.91 3.17 -2.58
CA GLU A 52 -2.31 1.86 -2.30
C GLU A 52 -3.16 1.01 -1.37
N ALA A 53 -3.76 1.61 -0.34
CA ALA A 53 -4.68 0.93 0.57
C ALA A 53 -5.95 0.47 -0.14
N LEU A 54 -6.55 1.31 -1.00
CA LEU A 54 -7.71 0.95 -1.80
C LEU A 54 -7.40 -0.17 -2.79
N GLU A 55 -6.26 -0.13 -3.46
CA GLU A 55 -5.81 -1.21 -4.34
C GLU A 55 -5.53 -2.52 -3.58
N CYS A 56 -4.96 -2.42 -2.37
CA CYS A 56 -4.73 -3.57 -1.52
C CYS A 56 -6.05 -4.23 -1.11
N LEU A 57 -7.05 -3.43 -0.73
CA LEU A 57 -8.40 -3.93 -0.44
C LEU A 57 -9.05 -4.57 -1.68
N ALA A 58 -8.97 -3.93 -2.84
CA ALA A 58 -9.49 -4.50 -4.09
C ALA A 58 -8.83 -5.84 -4.45
N ARG A 59 -7.51 -5.98 -4.23
CA ARG A 59 -6.79 -7.25 -4.39
C ARG A 59 -7.23 -8.30 -3.38
N GLN A 60 -7.46 -7.92 -2.13
CA GLN A 60 -7.95 -8.83 -1.09
C GLN A 60 -9.38 -9.29 -1.37
N GLU A 61 -10.27 -8.42 -1.82
CA GLU A 61 -11.62 -8.80 -2.25
C GLU A 61 -11.58 -9.71 -3.46
N ALA A 62 -10.74 -9.42 -4.47
CA ALA A 62 -10.56 -10.29 -5.62
C ALA A 62 -10.00 -11.66 -5.24
N ALA A 63 -9.06 -11.71 -4.29
CA ALA A 63 -8.50 -12.97 -3.76
C ALA A 63 -9.48 -13.72 -2.84
N ALA A 64 -10.33 -13.00 -2.10
CA ALA A 64 -11.38 -13.59 -1.27
C ALA A 64 -12.53 -14.16 -2.11
N ARG A 65 -12.74 -13.63 -3.33
CA ARG A 65 -13.58 -14.24 -4.36
C ARG A 65 -12.87 -15.40 -5.08
N LEU A 66 -12.13 -16.24 -4.36
CA LEU A 66 -11.87 -17.59 -4.85
C LEU A 66 -13.22 -18.21 -5.24
N ASP A 67 -13.33 -18.56 -6.51
CA ASP A 67 -14.52 -19.16 -7.09
C ASP A 67 -14.89 -20.40 -6.26
N PRO A 68 -16.13 -20.51 -5.73
CA PRO A 68 -16.58 -21.68 -4.98
C PRO A 68 -16.27 -22.99 -5.70
N ALA A 69 -16.27 -23.00 -7.05
CA ALA A 69 -15.90 -24.14 -7.86
C ALA A 69 -14.42 -24.55 -7.69
N GLN A 70 -13.50 -23.59 -7.55
CA GLN A 70 -12.09 -23.86 -7.30
C GLN A 70 -11.85 -24.37 -5.87
N ALA A 71 -12.57 -23.84 -4.88
CA ALA A 71 -12.49 -24.33 -3.50
C ALA A 71 -13.00 -25.78 -3.40
N LEU A 72 -14.11 -26.11 -4.07
CA LEU A 72 -14.62 -27.48 -4.17
C LEU A 72 -13.63 -28.40 -4.89
N GLY A 73 -13.01 -27.94 -5.99
CA GLY A 73 -11.99 -28.71 -6.71
C GLY A 73 -10.76 -29.07 -5.86
N ILE A 74 -10.32 -28.16 -4.97
CA ILE A 74 -9.22 -28.43 -4.02
C ILE A 74 -9.62 -29.51 -3.00
N LEU A 75 -10.86 -29.46 -2.49
CA LEU A 75 -11.38 -30.45 -1.55
C LEU A 75 -11.56 -31.83 -2.19
N ASP A 76 -12.05 -31.88 -3.43
CA ASP A 76 -12.22 -33.13 -4.16
C ASP A 76 -10.87 -33.75 -4.54
N ALA A 77 -9.88 -32.94 -4.92
CA ALA A 77 -8.51 -33.40 -5.14
C ALA A 77 -7.88 -33.96 -3.84
N ALA A 78 -8.14 -33.33 -2.69
CA ALA A 78 -7.67 -33.81 -1.40
C ALA A 78 -8.29 -35.16 -1.01
N ARG A 79 -9.60 -35.35 -1.24
CA ARG A 79 -10.29 -36.63 -1.01
C ARG A 79 -9.74 -37.76 -1.89
N ALA A 80 -9.58 -37.50 -3.19
CA ALA A 80 -9.02 -38.48 -4.12
C ALA A 80 -7.57 -38.90 -3.77
N GLN A 81 -6.79 -38.01 -3.17
CA GLN A 81 -5.44 -38.32 -2.68
C GLN A 81 -5.47 -39.23 -1.44
N GLN A 82 -6.47 -39.08 -0.56
CA GLN A 82 -6.65 -39.93 0.62
C GLN A 82 -7.12 -41.33 0.26
N ASP A 83 -8.05 -41.46 -0.69
CA ASP A 83 -8.53 -42.75 -1.17
C ASP A 83 -7.39 -43.58 -1.79
N ARG A 84 -6.44 -42.93 -2.47
CA ARG A 84 -5.22 -43.55 -2.98
C ARG A 84 -4.25 -44.00 -1.89
N LYS A 85 -4.20 -43.32 -0.75
CA LYS A 85 -3.35 -43.70 0.40
C LYS A 85 -3.99 -44.76 1.30
N GLY A 86 -5.32 -44.92 1.26
CA GLY A 86 -6.05 -45.94 2.02
C GLY A 86 -5.89 -47.37 1.50
N LEU A 87 -5.27 -47.56 0.32
CA LEU A 87 -4.98 -48.86 -0.28
C LEU A 87 -3.48 -49.22 -0.19
N GLY A 88 -2.90 -49.12 1.00
CA GLY A 88 -1.59 -49.73 1.32
C GLY A 88 -1.79 -51.15 1.87
N PRO A 89 -0.96 -52.15 1.50
CA PRO A 89 -1.26 -53.55 1.74
C PRO A 89 -1.34 -53.89 3.23
N ALA A 90 -2.39 -54.62 3.61
CA ALA A 90 -2.48 -55.27 4.91
C ALA A 90 -1.29 -56.22 5.08
N THR A 91 -0.29 -55.78 5.84
CA THR A 91 0.79 -56.63 6.34
C THR A 91 0.17 -57.72 7.22
N SER A 92 0.17 -58.96 6.70
CA SER A 92 0.15 -60.18 7.50
C SER A 92 1.56 -60.53 7.99
#